data_AF-A0A838J8E7-F1
#
_entry.id   AF-A0A838J8E7-F1
#
_cell.length_a   1.000
_cell.length_b   1.000
_cell.length_c   1.000
_cell.angle_alpha   90.00
_cell.angle_beta   90.00
_cell.angle_gamma   90.00
#
_symmetry.space_group_name_H-M   'P 1'
#
loop_
_entity.id
_entity.type
_entity.pdbx_description
1 polymer ?
#
loop_
_entity_poly.entity_id
_entity_poly.type
_entity_poly.pdbx_seq_one_letter_code
_entity_poly.pdbx_strand_id
1 'polypeptide(L)'
;HMLTRMLNNLKHIYVEKEDYEHALAVCDLIILLLPQAASERRDRGLMHLQLKCYGRALHDLKAYLELAPEAEDREEIRAHLKTIREALAMLN
;
A
#
# COMPACT_ATOMS: atom_id res chain seq x y z
N HIS A 1 -13.52 9.17 -11.78
CA HIS A 1 -13.27 9.79 -13.10
C HIS A 1 -12.66 8.78 -14.08
N MET A 2 -12.73 9.03 -15.39
CA MET A 2 -12.14 8.15 -16.43
C MET A 2 -10.65 7.89 -16.22
N LEU A 3 -9.89 8.92 -15.80
CA LEU A 3 -8.46 8.79 -15.48
C LEU A 3 -8.18 7.77 -14.37
N THR A 4 -8.91 7.82 -13.25
CA THR A 4 -8.75 6.84 -12.16
C THR A 4 -8.99 5.41 -12.65
N ARG A 5 -9.98 5.19 -13.53
CA ARG A 5 -10.24 3.85 -14.10
C ARG A 5 -9.08 3.38 -14.96
N MET A 6 -8.51 4.27 -15.79
CA MET A 6 -7.34 3.94 -16.61
C MET A 6 -6.11 3.64 -15.75
N LEU A 7 -5.89 4.41 -14.69
CA LEU A 7 -4.79 4.16 -13.74
C LEU A 7 -4.98 2.84 -13.00
N ASN A 8 -6.20 2.50 -12.55
CA ASN A 8 -6.47 1.22 -11.91
C ASN A 8 -6.20 0.03 -12.85
N ASN A 9 -6.61 0.14 -14.11
CA ASN A 9 -6.31 -0.89 -15.12
C ASN A 9 -4.81 -1.02 -15.34
N LEU A 10 -4.09 0.10 -15.42
CA LEU A 10 -2.64 0.11 -15.60
C LEU A 10 -1.91 -0.49 -14.39
N LYS A 11 -2.34 -0.15 -13.17
CA LYS A 11 -1.85 -0.76 -11.92
C LYS A 11 -1.99 -2.27 -11.99
N HIS A 12 -3.17 -2.76 -12.35
CA HIS A 12 -3.45 -4.20 -12.43
C HIS A 12 -2.49 -4.91 -13.38
N ILE A 13 -2.27 -4.36 -14.58
CA ILE A 13 -1.35 -4.92 -15.57
C ILE A 13 0.09 -5.01 -15.03
N TYR A 14 0.56 -3.99 -14.31
CA TYR A 14 1.90 -4.01 -13.73
C TYR A 14 2.00 -5.00 -12.56
N VAL A 15 0.97 -5.08 -11.70
CA VAL A 15 0.92 -6.05 -10.60
C VAL A 15 0.91 -7.48 -11.13
N GLU A 16 0.11 -7.80 -12.15
CA GLU A 16 0.06 -9.13 -12.78
C GLU A 16 1.41 -9.54 -13.40
N LYS A 17 2.21 -8.56 -13.82
CA LYS A 17 3.56 -8.78 -14.35
C LYS A 17 4.65 -8.78 -13.27
N GLU A 18 4.27 -8.62 -12.00
CA GLU A 18 5.19 -8.42 -10.87
C GLU A 18 6.14 -7.22 -11.06
N ASP A 19 5.76 -6.27 -11.92
CA ASP A 19 6.47 -5.02 -12.17
C ASP A 19 6.10 -4.00 -11.08
N TYR A 20 6.57 -4.27 -9.87
CA TYR A 20 6.20 -3.50 -8.69
C TYR A 20 6.72 -2.07 -8.73
N GLU A 21 7.80 -1.78 -9.45
CA GLU A 21 8.31 -0.41 -9.60
C GLU A 21 7.28 0.48 -10.29
N HIS A 22 6.77 0.06 -11.46
CA HIS A 22 5.75 0.81 -12.17
C HIS A 22 4.39 0.76 -11.47
N ALA A 23 4.03 -0.36 -10.84
CA ALA A 23 2.81 -0.45 -10.05
C ALA A 23 2.79 0.58 -8.91
N LEU A 24 3.91 0.73 -8.18
CA LEU A 24 4.05 1.72 -7.11
C LEU A 24 3.92 3.16 -7.65
N ALA A 25 4.54 3.47 -8.79
CA ALA A 25 4.41 4.79 -9.41
C ALA A 25 2.96 5.10 -9.79
N VAL A 26 2.20 4.12 -10.27
CA VAL A 26 0.77 4.29 -10.55
C VAL A 26 -0.04 4.48 -9.27
N CYS A 27 0.26 3.73 -8.20
CA CYS A 27 -0.36 3.94 -6.89
C CYS A 27 -0.13 5.37 -6.38
N ASP A 28 1.07 5.93 -6.54
CA ASP A 28 1.39 7.31 -6.15
C ASP A 28 0.49 8.32 -6.88
N LEU A 29 0.28 8.14 -8.18
CA LEU A 29 -0.62 8.98 -8.98
C LEU A 29 -2.07 8.84 -8.53
N ILE A 30 -2.54 7.63 -8.23
CA ILE A 30 -3.92 7.41 -7.76
C ILE A 30 -4.11 8.09 -6.39
N ILE A 31 -3.17 7.94 -5.47
CA ILE A 31 -3.22 8.56 -4.14
C ILE A 31 -3.17 10.09 -4.24
N LEU A 32 -2.42 10.66 -5.20
CA LEU A 32 -2.43 12.09 -5.45
C LEU A 32 -3.82 12.59 -5.89
N LEU A 33 -4.50 11.83 -6.75
CA LEU A 33 -5.83 12.17 -7.24
C LEU A 33 -6.94 11.89 -6.21
N LEU A 34 -6.76 10.87 -5.38
CA LEU A 34 -7.73 10.38 -4.39
C LEU A 34 -7.04 10.15 -3.04
N PRO A 35 -6.71 11.22 -2.29
CA PRO A 35 -5.95 11.09 -1.03
C PRO A 35 -6.64 10.24 0.04
N GLN A 36 -7.97 10.14 -0.03
CA GLN A 36 -8.83 9.39 0.89
C GLN A 36 -9.13 7.96 0.41
N ALA A 37 -8.53 7.50 -0.69
CA ALA A 37 -8.65 6.11 -1.13
C ALA A 37 -7.82 5.20 -0.21
N ALA A 38 -8.41 4.80 0.91
CA ALA A 38 -7.76 3.96 1.92
C ALA A 38 -7.20 2.65 1.31
N SER A 39 -7.97 2.01 0.43
CA SER A 39 -7.56 0.78 -0.26
C SER A 39 -6.26 0.94 -1.05
N GLU A 40 -6.01 2.10 -1.66
CA GLU A 40 -4.78 2.34 -2.43
C GLU A 40 -3.56 2.47 -1.51
N ARG A 41 -3.73 3.03 -0.31
CA ARG A 41 -2.67 3.03 0.71
C ARG A 41 -2.41 1.63 1.24
N ARG A 42 -3.45 0.82 1.46
CA ARG A 42 -3.30 -0.59 1.84
C ARG A 42 -2.49 -1.35 0.79
N ASP A 43 -2.92 -1.29 -0.46
CA ASP A 43 -2.29 -2.01 -1.58
C ASP A 43 -0.81 -1.59 -1.74
N ARG A 44 -0.52 -0.28 -1.75
CA ARG A 44 0.87 0.23 -1.83
C ARG A 44 1.72 -0.20 -0.63
N GLY A 45 1.14 -0.19 0.58
CA GLY A 45 1.79 -0.66 1.79
C GLY A 45 2.15 -2.14 1.75
N LEU A 46 1.26 -2.98 1.23
CA LEU A 46 1.50 -4.41 1.05
C LEU A 46 2.56 -4.67 -0.04
N MET A 47 2.56 -3.93 -1.15
CA MET A 47 3.62 -4.00 -2.16
C MET A 47 4.99 -3.63 -1.56
N HIS A 48 5.06 -2.55 -0.79
CA HIS A 48 6.29 -2.18 -0.10
C HIS A 48 6.74 -3.24 0.91
N LEU A 49 5.82 -3.93 1.57
CA LEU A 49 6.14 -5.03 2.47
C LEU A 49 6.77 -6.21 1.71
N GLN A 50 6.20 -6.60 0.56
CA GLN A 50 6.77 -7.64 -0.30
C GLN A 50 8.20 -7.30 -0.77
N LEU A 51 8.43 -6.03 -1.09
CA LEU A 51 9.75 -5.50 -1.47
C LEU A 51 10.68 -5.23 -0.27
N LYS A 52 10.31 -5.65 0.95
CA LYS A 52 11.06 -5.41 2.21
C LYS A 52 11.39 -3.94 2.47
N CYS A 53 10.62 -3.02 1.87
CA CYS A 53 10.69 -1.58 2.08
C CYS A 53 9.94 -1.19 3.36
N TYR A 54 10.38 -1.72 4.50
CA TYR A 54 9.65 -1.72 5.76
C TYR A 54 9.20 -0.33 6.25
N GLY A 55 10.04 0.70 6.10
CA GLY A 55 9.67 2.07 6.49
C GLY A 55 8.49 2.63 5.68
N ARG A 56 8.48 2.38 4.36
CA ARG A 56 7.39 2.81 3.47
C ARG A 56 6.11 2.00 3.71
N ALA A 57 6.25 0.68 3.89
CA ALA A 57 5.14 -0.20 4.27
C ALA A 57 4.49 0.25 5.58
N LEU A 58 5.30 0.55 6.61
CA LEU A 58 4.83 1.03 7.91
C LEU A 58 4.00 2.32 7.78
N HIS A 59 4.50 3.27 6.98
CA HIS A 59 3.82 4.55 6.74
C HIS A 59 2.44 4.34 6.11
N ASP A 60 2.37 3.57 5.02
CA ASP A 60 1.14 3.42 4.25
C ASP A 60 0.09 2.58 4.99
N LEU A 61 0.50 1.49 5.63
CA LEU A 61 -0.42 0.63 6.38
C LEU A 61 -0.95 1.31 7.66
N LYS A 62 -0.18 2.21 8.29
CA LYS A 62 -0.71 3.07 9.36
C LYS A 62 -1.76 4.03 8.84
N ALA A 63 -1.45 4.75 7.76
CA ALA A 63 -2.40 5.69 7.15
C ALA A 63 -3.69 4.98 6.68
N TYR A 64 -3.60 3.75 6.20
CA TYR A 64 -4.77 2.92 5.91
C TYR A 64 -5.67 2.74 7.13
N LEU A 65 -5.11 2.32 8.27
CA LEU A 65 -5.86 2.09 9.50
C LEU A 65 -6.47 3.37 10.09
N GLU A 66 -5.87 4.53 9.82
CA GLU A 66 -6.42 5.84 10.19
C GLU A 66 -7.60 6.23 9.29
N LEU A 67 -7.51 5.96 7.98
CA LEU A 67 -8.56 6.28 7.02
C LEU A 67 -9.75 5.31 7.06
N ALA A 68 -9.51 4.05 7.42
CA ALA A 68 -10.51 2.98 7.46
C ALA A 68 -10.51 2.25 8.81
N PRO A 69 -10.93 2.92 9.91
CA PRO A 69 -10.87 2.36 11.26
C PRO A 69 -11.74 1.10 11.46
N GLU A 70 -12.79 0.95 10.65
CA GLU A 70 -13.75 -0.16 10.69
C GLU A 70 -13.54 -1.17 9.55
N ALA A 71 -12.36 -1.18 8.91
CA ALA A 71 -12.07 -2.13 7.85
C ALA A 71 -12.06 -3.58 8.38
N GLU A 72 -12.64 -4.50 7.62
CA GLU A 72 -12.73 -5.93 7.99
C GLU A 72 -11.35 -6.59 8.14
N ASP A 73 -10.38 -6.16 7.34
CA ASP A 73 -8.99 -6.66 7.33
C ASP A 73 -8.06 -5.94 8.33
N ARG A 74 -8.60 -5.07 9.19
CA ARG A 74 -7.81 -4.24 10.12
C ARG A 74 -6.87 -5.03 11.01
N GLU A 75 -7.32 -6.17 11.54
CA GLU A 75 -6.48 -7.00 12.43
C GLU A 75 -5.35 -7.69 11.67
N GLU A 76 -5.57 -8.07 10.40
CA GLU A 76 -4.51 -8.57 9.52
C GLU A 76 -3.46 -7.49 9.25
N ILE A 77 -3.89 -6.26 8.92
CA ILE A 77 -2.97 -5.15 8.72
C ILE A 77 -2.19 -4.82 10.00
N ARG A 78 -2.82 -4.90 11.18
CA ARG A 78 -2.12 -4.75 12.47
C ARG A 78 -1.07 -5.81 12.69
N ALA A 79 -1.32 -7.06 12.29
CA ALA A 79 -0.33 -8.12 12.35
C ALA A 79 0.88 -7.81 11.46
N HIS A 80 0.66 -7.37 10.21
CA HIS A 80 1.75 -6.90 9.35
C HIS A 80 2.54 -5.75 9.96
N LEU A 81 1.87 -4.76 10.56
CA LEU A 81 2.52 -3.66 11.26
C LEU A 81 3.37 -4.11 12.46
N LYS A 82 3.01 -5.21 13.12
CA LYS A 82 3.84 -5.81 14.17
C LYS A 82 5.11 -6.44 13.56
N THR A 83 4.95 -7.28 12.54
CA THR A 83 6.08 -7.90 11.82
C THR A 83 7.06 -6.87 11.26
N ILE A 84 6.54 -5.78 10.68
CA ILE A 84 7.35 -4.68 10.14
C ILE A 84 8.19 -4.03 11.25
N ARG A 85 7.62 -3.78 12.43
CA ARG A 85 8.34 -3.17 13.56
C ARG A 85 9.44 -4.08 14.08
N GLU A 86 9.18 -5.39 14.17
CA GLU A 86 10.17 -6.39 14.55
C GLU A 86 11.33 -6.42 13.55
N ALA A 87 11.04 -6.43 12.25
CA ALA A 87 12.05 -6.36 11.19
C ALA A 87 12.91 -5.09 11.27
N LEU A 88 12.29 -3.92 11.47
CA LEU A 88 13.02 -2.66 11.63
C LEU A 88 13.90 -2.65 12.89
N ALA A 89 13.45 -3.25 13.99
CA ALA A 89 14.25 -3.33 15.21
C ALA A 89 15.50 -4.21 15.04
N MET A 90 15.42 -5.25 14.20
CA MET A 90 16.55 -6.13 13.88
C MET A 90 17.58 -5.50 12.92
N LEU A 91 17.24 -4.40 12.25
CA LEU A 91 18.12 -3.69 11.30
C LEU A 91 18.89 -2.53 11.94
N ASN A 92 18.63 -2.21 13.20
CA ASN A 92 19.26 -1.13 13.96
C ASN A 92 20.37 -1.63 14.89
#